data_AF-A0A1Y3X379-F1
#
_entry.id   AF-A0A1Y3X379-F1
#
_cell.length_a   1.000
_cell.length_b   1.000
_cell.length_c   1.000
_cell.angle_alpha   90.00
_cell.angle_beta   90.00
_cell.angle_gamma   90.00
#
_symmetry.space_group_name_H-M   'P 1'
#
loop_
_entity.id
_entity.type
_entity.pdbx_description
1 polymer ?
#
loop_
_entity_poly.entity_id
_entity_poly.type
_entity_poly.pdbx_seq_one_letter_code
_entity_poly.pdbx_strand_id
1 'polypeptide(L)'
;MKHDLLHLLPALALACLTVACGNDSNGWSQPYELAWRYDTQTQISVGKPATFTDLSLGVKTRQWSFQDATPATSTEPEPAVVFNSMGTKTVSLTIHFLNGESQTQSFDVEVFYPLNAKISPQNLTPKGCIRLNTPMTFGLSEVEGDPTSCEWTFEGGTPATSTEANPQVVWSSPNKKGARVTCRLKRADDGKTTDLAETYIVGNYPLLYPIADKDYDPWQFELASRGKWTFWNTTTGTDDITTNTAIVTGGADQTKQALKVTIQPGIIYQLFTRDNWVNNAQLTAGKKYEISFWQKTDAPQGTLIVLLGVYNYLPSWSWNDVLGTLASDHWSTYFPNIPFQEQPEELLSIWSNVEYPLTEEITLPATPELMPSSEWKQVRFEFTAASAKYTDLLNSYPQFAFLSTNGADVNWYLDEVQINLIEE
;
A
#
# COMPACT_ATOMS: atom_id res chain seq x y z
N MET A 1 27.02 -3.20 -73.57
CA MET A 1 27.76 -1.92 -73.47
C MET A 1 27.88 -1.61 -71.98
N LYS A 2 29.09 -1.48 -71.43
CA LYS A 2 30.07 -0.40 -71.66
C LYS A 2 29.55 0.96 -71.17
N HIS A 3 30.27 1.70 -70.33
CA HIS A 3 31.56 1.46 -69.66
C HIS A 3 31.71 2.56 -68.57
N ASP A 4 32.34 2.23 -67.43
CA ASP A 4 33.40 3.03 -66.77
C ASP A 4 33.10 4.45 -66.20
N LEU A 5 33.82 4.99 -65.19
CA LEU A 5 35.07 4.56 -64.54
C LEU A 5 35.23 5.20 -63.13
N LEU A 6 35.88 4.50 -62.18
CA LEU A 6 36.75 4.99 -61.05
C LEU A 6 36.22 6.12 -60.11
N HIS A 7 36.42 6.18 -58.79
CA HIS A 7 37.22 5.50 -57.75
C HIS A 7 36.54 5.86 -56.37
N LEU A 8 36.85 5.32 -55.17
CA LEU A 8 37.82 4.33 -54.66
C LEU A 8 37.22 3.67 -53.39
N LEU A 9 37.62 2.43 -53.08
CA LEU A 9 37.34 1.60 -51.89
C LEU A 9 38.54 0.62 -51.75
N PRO A 10 38.74 -0.16 -50.67
CA PRO A 10 38.21 -0.11 -49.30
C PRO A 10 39.34 -0.37 -48.24
N ALA A 11 38.97 -0.89 -47.07
CA ALA A 11 39.86 -1.53 -46.09
C ALA A 11 40.77 -2.62 -46.69
N LEU A 12 41.95 -2.82 -46.07
CA LEU A 12 42.78 -4.01 -46.27
C LEU A 12 43.28 -4.56 -44.94
N ALA A 13 43.12 -5.86 -44.73
CA ALA A 13 43.68 -6.57 -43.59
C ALA A 13 45.09 -7.11 -43.91
N LEU A 14 45.89 -7.28 -42.85
CA LEU A 14 46.86 -8.37 -42.69
C LEU A 14 47.80 -8.71 -43.89
N ALA A 15 48.85 -7.91 -44.10
CA ALA A 15 50.13 -8.39 -44.65
C ALA A 15 51.23 -7.32 -44.58
N CYS A 16 52.07 -7.33 -43.54
CA CYS A 16 53.42 -6.72 -43.57
C CYS A 16 54.29 -7.22 -42.40
N LEU A 17 54.50 -8.54 -42.36
CA LEU A 17 55.43 -9.18 -41.42
C LEU A 17 56.62 -9.76 -42.21
N THR A 18 57.41 -8.89 -42.84
CA THR A 18 58.78 -9.21 -43.31
C THR A 18 59.63 -7.96 -43.52
N VAL A 19 60.78 -7.94 -42.83
CA VAL A 19 62.03 -7.24 -43.20
C VAL A 19 61.92 -5.74 -43.50
N ALA A 20 61.99 -4.95 -42.42
CA ALA A 20 62.72 -3.69 -42.41
C ALA A 20 63.61 -3.65 -41.16
N CYS A 21 64.79 -4.28 -41.22
CA CYS A 21 65.88 -3.97 -40.28
C CYS A 21 66.47 -2.60 -40.64
N GLY A 22 65.70 -1.54 -40.42
CA GLY A 22 66.21 -0.17 -40.28
C GLY A 22 66.45 0.06 -38.79
N ASN A 23 67.66 0.42 -38.41
CA ASN A 23 68.08 0.47 -37.00
C ASN A 23 67.69 1.80 -36.33
N ASP A 24 66.43 2.20 -36.52
CA ASP A 24 65.88 3.47 -36.04
C ASP A 24 65.30 3.25 -34.64
N SER A 25 66.08 3.63 -33.63
CA SER A 25 65.67 3.65 -32.22
C SER A 25 64.68 4.79 -31.94
N ASN A 26 63.53 4.78 -32.62
CA ASN A 26 62.46 5.74 -32.45
C ASN A 26 61.68 5.38 -31.17
N GLY A 27 62.12 6.00 -30.07
CA GLY A 27 61.65 5.69 -28.73
C GLY A 27 60.17 5.96 -28.54
N TRP A 28 59.37 4.90 -28.60
CA TRP A 28 58.09 4.84 -27.90
C TRP A 28 58.38 4.77 -26.39
N SER A 29 58.63 5.93 -25.78
CA SER A 29 58.51 6.06 -24.33
C SER A 29 57.08 5.68 -23.94
N GLN A 30 56.91 4.70 -23.06
CA GLN A 30 55.59 4.46 -22.47
C GLN A 30 55.10 5.76 -21.82
N PRO A 31 53.85 6.19 -22.05
CA PRO A 31 53.31 7.36 -21.39
C PRO A 31 53.25 7.11 -19.88
N TYR A 32 53.77 8.07 -19.11
CA TYR A 32 53.68 8.12 -17.66
C TYR A 32 52.72 9.25 -17.31
N GLU A 33 51.53 8.89 -16.84
CA GLU A 33 50.43 9.82 -16.60
C GLU A 33 49.71 9.39 -15.34
N LEU A 34 49.51 10.33 -14.41
CA LEU A 34 48.65 10.11 -13.24
C LEU A 34 47.22 10.55 -13.61
N ALA A 35 46.28 9.62 -13.53
CA ALA A 35 44.87 9.89 -13.80
C ALA A 35 43.98 9.07 -12.85
N TRP A 36 42.82 9.61 -12.49
CA TRP A 36 41.85 8.95 -11.62
C TRP A 36 40.43 9.42 -11.92
N ARG A 37 39.45 8.71 -11.34
CA ARG A 37 38.05 9.14 -11.25
C ARG A 37 37.40 8.61 -9.97
N TYR A 38 36.25 9.18 -9.62
CA TYR A 38 35.24 8.58 -8.76
C TYR A 38 33.87 8.80 -9.40
N ASP A 39 32.83 8.13 -8.92
CA ASP A 39 31.47 8.39 -9.41
C ASP A 39 30.97 9.74 -8.87
N THR A 40 30.74 10.69 -9.78
CA THR A 40 30.16 12.01 -9.48
C THR A 40 28.65 12.07 -9.71
N GLN A 41 28.04 10.99 -10.24
CA GLN A 41 26.59 10.91 -10.42
C GLN A 41 25.88 10.51 -9.12
N THR A 42 26.56 9.73 -8.26
CA THR A 42 26.11 9.47 -6.90
C THR A 42 26.84 10.34 -5.89
N GLN A 43 26.07 10.94 -4.99
CA GLN A 43 26.63 11.74 -3.91
C GLN A 43 27.27 10.84 -2.84
N ILE A 44 28.50 11.16 -2.45
CA ILE A 44 29.19 10.49 -1.34
C ILE A 44 28.49 10.86 -0.02
N SER A 45 27.99 9.83 0.68
CA SER A 45 27.29 9.98 1.95
C SER A 45 28.05 9.29 3.09
N VAL A 46 28.01 9.88 4.29
CA VAL A 46 28.54 9.26 5.52
C VAL A 46 27.98 7.85 5.68
N GLY A 47 28.83 6.88 6.03
CA GLY A 47 28.42 5.50 6.24
C GLY A 47 28.04 4.71 4.97
N LYS A 48 28.18 5.28 3.77
CA LYS A 48 27.99 4.58 2.49
C LYS A 48 29.34 4.35 1.78
N PRO A 49 29.53 3.22 1.07
CA PRO A 49 30.73 3.01 0.26
C PRO A 49 30.81 4.01 -0.90
N ALA A 50 31.99 4.58 -1.12
CA ALA A 50 32.37 5.34 -2.30
C ALA A 50 33.56 4.65 -2.97
N THR A 51 33.51 4.55 -4.31
CA THR A 51 34.53 3.87 -5.12
C THR A 51 35.36 4.88 -5.90
N PHE A 52 36.68 4.70 -5.87
CA PHE A 52 37.66 5.48 -6.62
C PHE A 52 38.37 4.54 -7.61
N THR A 53 38.77 5.04 -8.78
CA THR A 53 39.48 4.24 -9.79
C THR A 53 40.79 4.93 -10.19
N ASP A 54 41.90 4.20 -10.13
CA ASP A 54 43.18 4.57 -10.74
C ASP A 54 43.12 4.31 -12.25
N LEU A 55 43.40 5.34 -13.05
CA LEU A 55 43.46 5.30 -14.51
C LEU A 55 44.89 5.56 -15.05
N SER A 56 45.88 5.59 -14.16
CA SER A 56 47.26 6.01 -14.46
C SER A 56 48.01 5.03 -15.37
N LEU A 57 48.94 5.56 -16.18
CA LEU A 57 49.75 4.80 -17.13
C LEU A 57 51.20 4.66 -16.64
N GLY A 58 51.84 3.52 -16.95
CA GLY A 58 53.23 3.24 -16.57
C GLY A 58 53.48 3.03 -15.07
N VAL A 59 52.43 2.67 -14.31
CA VAL A 59 52.44 2.47 -12.85
C VAL A 59 53.36 1.30 -12.44
N LYS A 60 54.25 1.55 -11.48
CA LYS A 60 55.04 0.54 -10.76
C LYS A 60 54.39 0.17 -9.42
N THR A 61 53.99 1.18 -8.65
CA THR A 61 53.17 1.05 -7.43
C THR A 61 52.23 2.23 -7.30
N ARG A 62 51.11 2.02 -6.58
CA ARG A 62 50.10 3.03 -6.26
C ARG A 62 49.84 3.05 -4.76
N GLN A 63 49.47 4.21 -4.24
CA GLN A 63 48.98 4.35 -2.87
C GLN A 63 47.90 5.43 -2.82
N TRP A 64 46.70 5.02 -2.44
CA TRP A 64 45.62 5.90 -2.07
C TRP A 64 45.70 6.27 -0.58
N SER A 65 45.29 7.50 -0.27
CA SER A 65 45.02 7.99 1.09
C SER A 65 43.68 8.71 1.11
N PHE A 66 42.88 8.43 2.13
CA PHE A 66 41.52 8.96 2.29
C PHE A 66 41.39 9.59 3.68
N GLN A 67 41.19 10.90 3.73
CA GLN A 67 40.97 11.59 5.00
C GLN A 67 39.66 11.15 5.64
N ASP A 68 39.73 10.65 6.88
CA ASP A 68 38.56 10.24 7.67
C ASP A 68 37.64 9.23 6.94
N ALA A 69 38.27 8.24 6.30
CA ALA A 69 37.58 7.09 5.73
C ALA A 69 38.14 5.77 6.26
N THR A 70 37.36 4.71 6.10
CA THR A 70 37.70 3.34 6.44
C THR A 70 37.60 2.47 5.18
N PRO A 71 38.71 1.82 4.72
CA PRO A 71 40.09 2.00 5.17
C PRO A 71 40.66 3.39 4.79
N ALA A 72 41.58 3.91 5.61
CA ALA A 72 42.20 5.23 5.41
C ALA A 72 43.27 5.25 4.30
N THR A 73 43.74 4.09 3.84
CA THR A 73 44.67 3.94 2.71
C THR A 73 44.35 2.67 1.91
N SER A 74 44.79 2.60 0.65
CA SER A 74 44.69 1.39 -0.16
C SER A 74 45.77 1.33 -1.25
N THR A 75 46.14 0.12 -1.66
CA THR A 75 47.01 -0.16 -2.82
C THR A 75 46.24 -0.75 -4.00
N GLU A 76 44.93 -0.96 -3.86
CA GLU A 76 44.08 -1.47 -4.93
C GLU A 76 43.93 -0.44 -6.06
N PRO A 77 43.74 -0.89 -7.32
CA PRO A 77 43.41 0.01 -8.43
C PRO A 77 42.00 0.61 -8.28
N GLU A 78 41.09 -0.09 -7.60
CA GLU A 78 39.71 0.33 -7.40
C GLU A 78 39.25 0.13 -5.93
N PRO A 79 39.70 0.99 -5.00
CA PRO A 79 39.27 0.91 -3.60
C PRO A 79 37.82 1.41 -3.40
N ALA A 80 37.06 0.65 -2.62
CA ALA A 80 35.83 1.10 -1.99
C ALA A 80 36.12 1.50 -0.53
N VAL A 81 35.71 2.70 -0.13
CA VAL A 81 35.92 3.24 1.23
C VAL A 81 34.65 3.85 1.80
N VAL A 82 34.54 3.94 3.12
CA VAL A 82 33.42 4.58 3.81
C VAL A 82 33.93 5.78 4.61
N PHE A 83 33.43 6.98 4.32
CA PHE A 83 33.75 8.18 5.10
C PHE A 83 32.96 8.21 6.41
N ASN A 84 33.63 8.58 7.52
CA ASN A 84 33.07 8.44 8.86
C ASN A 84 32.30 9.69 9.35
N SER A 85 32.55 10.87 8.78
CA SER A 85 31.84 12.11 9.13
C SER A 85 31.64 13.04 7.94
N MET A 86 30.74 14.01 8.09
CA MET A 86 30.42 15.03 7.08
C MET A 86 31.61 15.99 6.82
N GLY A 87 31.55 16.69 5.69
CA GLY A 87 32.42 17.80 5.31
C GLY A 87 33.33 17.48 4.13
N THR A 88 34.14 18.45 3.75
CA THR A 88 35.20 18.29 2.75
C THR A 88 36.25 17.30 3.25
N LYS A 89 36.59 16.29 2.44
CA LYS A 89 37.60 15.26 2.72
C LYS A 89 38.62 15.24 1.60
N THR A 90 39.89 15.40 1.95
CA THR A 90 40.98 15.26 0.97
C THR A 90 41.26 13.79 0.67
N VAL A 91 41.27 13.46 -0.61
CA VAL A 91 41.73 12.17 -1.15
C VAL A 91 43.03 12.42 -1.92
N SER A 92 43.98 11.50 -1.80
CA SER A 92 45.26 11.60 -2.51
C SER A 92 45.62 10.27 -3.17
N LEU A 93 46.07 10.34 -4.42
CA LEU A 93 46.69 9.23 -5.14
C LEU A 93 48.17 9.54 -5.36
N THR A 94 49.04 8.68 -4.85
CA THR A 94 50.48 8.69 -5.16
C THR A 94 50.81 7.52 -6.07
N ILE A 95 51.42 7.82 -7.21
CA ILE A 95 51.95 6.84 -8.16
C ILE A 95 53.48 6.90 -8.14
N HIS A 96 54.11 5.74 -8.10
CA HIS A 96 55.50 5.58 -8.54
C HIS A 96 55.48 4.91 -9.90
N PHE A 97 56.21 5.47 -10.85
CA PHE A 97 56.24 5.00 -12.24
C PHE A 97 57.41 4.04 -12.49
N LEU A 98 57.34 3.29 -13.60
CA LEU A 98 58.38 2.33 -13.99
C LEU A 98 59.71 3.00 -14.38
N ASN A 99 59.69 4.28 -14.79
CA ASN A 99 60.90 5.09 -15.03
C ASN A 99 61.62 5.55 -13.74
N GLY A 100 61.02 5.34 -12.56
CA GLY A 100 61.55 5.77 -11.27
C GLY A 100 61.06 7.13 -10.79
N GLU A 101 60.26 7.85 -11.58
CA GLU A 101 59.60 9.09 -11.15
C GLU A 101 58.42 8.80 -10.21
N SER A 102 57.93 9.84 -9.55
CA SER A 102 56.73 9.76 -8.70
C SER A 102 55.91 11.02 -8.85
N GLN A 103 54.59 10.86 -8.81
CA GLN A 103 53.62 11.96 -8.79
C GLN A 103 52.60 11.68 -7.70
N THR A 104 52.13 12.74 -7.06
CA THR A 104 51.01 12.71 -6.12
C THR A 104 50.01 13.76 -6.57
N GLN A 105 48.73 13.39 -6.66
CA GLN A 105 47.64 14.34 -6.83
C GLN A 105 46.69 14.22 -5.65
N SER A 106 46.32 15.37 -5.09
CA SER A 106 45.28 15.49 -4.07
C SER A 106 44.08 16.22 -4.67
N PHE A 107 42.89 15.81 -4.24
CA PHE A 107 41.63 16.44 -4.58
C PHE A 107 40.67 16.29 -3.41
N ASP A 108 39.71 17.21 -3.31
CA ASP A 108 38.71 17.19 -2.26
C ASP A 108 37.40 16.57 -2.77
N VAL A 109 36.74 15.82 -1.90
CA VAL A 109 35.36 15.36 -2.07
C VAL A 109 34.49 15.90 -0.94
N GLU A 110 33.26 16.31 -1.26
CA GLU A 110 32.31 16.71 -0.22
C GLU A 110 31.48 15.51 0.21
N VAL A 111 31.49 15.22 1.51
CA VAL A 111 30.74 14.12 2.13
C VAL A 111 29.60 14.72 2.92
N PHE A 112 28.36 14.27 2.65
CA PHE A 112 27.17 14.74 3.34
C PHE A 112 26.53 13.62 4.17
N TYR A 113 25.68 13.96 5.14
CA TYR A 113 24.79 12.94 5.71
C TYR A 113 23.74 12.50 4.67
N PRO A 114 23.26 11.24 4.72
CA PRO A 114 22.03 10.85 4.06
C PRO A 114 20.90 11.86 4.32
N LEU A 115 20.12 12.17 3.28
CA LEU A 115 18.95 13.04 3.42
C LEU A 115 17.72 12.16 3.68
N ASN A 116 17.13 12.26 4.87
CA ASN A 116 15.98 11.42 5.26
C ASN A 116 15.13 12.10 6.37
N ALA A 117 13.87 11.69 6.50
CA ALA A 117 13.03 11.96 7.67
C ALA A 117 11.80 11.02 7.67
N LYS A 118 10.95 11.11 8.68
CA LYS A 118 9.60 10.53 8.69
C LYS A 118 8.54 11.62 8.71
N ILE A 119 7.42 11.38 8.03
CA ILE A 119 6.24 12.25 8.12
C ILE A 119 5.59 12.05 9.50
N SER A 120 5.38 13.16 10.22
CA SER A 120 4.84 13.17 11.58
C SER A 120 3.55 13.99 11.64
N PRO A 121 2.38 13.36 11.46
CA PRO A 121 1.08 14.01 11.63
C PRO A 121 0.72 14.17 13.11
N GLN A 122 0.04 15.27 13.43
CA GLN A 122 -0.56 15.56 14.74
C GLN A 122 -2.08 15.46 14.66
N ASN A 123 -2.74 15.07 15.76
CA ASN A 123 -4.20 14.90 15.89
C ASN A 123 -4.81 13.69 15.14
N LEU A 124 -4.03 12.66 14.82
CA LEU A 124 -4.59 11.36 14.42
C LEU A 124 -5.47 10.77 15.53
N THR A 125 -6.44 9.95 15.14
CA THR A 125 -7.23 9.12 16.07
C THR A 125 -6.37 8.00 16.71
N PRO A 126 -6.86 7.31 17.75
CA PRO A 126 -6.14 6.18 18.36
C PRO A 126 -5.80 5.02 17.41
N LYS A 127 -6.53 4.82 16.31
CA LYS A 127 -6.19 3.85 15.24
C LYS A 127 -5.40 4.46 14.07
N GLY A 128 -5.03 5.75 14.13
CA GLY A 128 -4.19 6.40 13.12
C GLY A 128 -4.95 7.02 11.94
N CYS A 129 -6.25 7.28 12.07
CA CYS A 129 -7.08 7.93 11.05
C CYS A 129 -7.04 9.45 11.15
N ILE A 130 -7.31 10.11 10.03
CA ILE A 130 -7.61 11.54 9.91
C ILE A 130 -9.11 11.75 10.12
N ARG A 131 -9.46 12.63 11.06
CA ARG A 131 -10.87 13.03 11.29
C ARG A 131 -11.36 13.98 10.21
N LEU A 132 -12.58 13.76 9.72
CA LEU A 132 -13.21 14.67 8.77
C LEU A 132 -13.41 16.06 9.37
N ASN A 133 -13.27 17.08 8.52
CA ASN A 133 -13.49 18.50 8.83
C ASN A 133 -12.65 19.03 10.02
N THR A 134 -11.58 18.32 10.40
CA THR A 134 -10.70 18.65 11.51
C THR A 134 -9.31 19.00 10.97
N PRO A 135 -8.68 20.14 11.38
CA PRO A 135 -7.33 20.46 10.97
C PRO A 135 -6.27 19.48 11.51
N MET A 136 -5.59 18.82 10.59
CA MET A 136 -4.35 18.07 10.83
C MET A 136 -3.16 19.00 10.66
N THR A 137 -2.19 18.97 11.57
CA THR A 137 -0.88 19.59 11.35
C THR A 137 0.11 18.48 10.97
N PHE A 138 0.80 18.62 9.83
CA PHE A 138 1.89 17.72 9.45
C PHE A 138 3.23 18.35 9.77
N GLY A 139 4.23 17.54 10.08
CA GLY A 139 5.62 17.94 10.25
C GLY A 139 6.57 16.78 9.98
N LEU A 140 7.83 16.92 10.36
CA LEU A 140 8.86 15.89 10.18
C LEU A 140 9.47 15.46 11.52
N SER A 141 9.76 14.18 11.64
CA SER A 141 10.50 13.58 12.76
C SER A 141 11.67 12.73 12.24
N GLU A 142 12.60 12.36 13.12
CA GLU A 142 13.79 11.56 12.75
C GLU A 142 14.57 12.15 11.55
N VAL A 143 14.70 13.48 11.54
CA VAL A 143 15.32 14.24 10.44
C VAL A 143 16.83 14.01 10.40
N GLU A 144 17.34 13.60 9.24
CA GLU A 144 18.76 13.40 8.96
C GLU A 144 19.18 14.24 7.74
N GLY A 145 20.38 14.82 7.84
CA GLY A 145 21.01 15.53 6.73
C GLY A 145 20.37 16.88 6.39
N ASP A 146 19.90 17.62 7.38
CA ASP A 146 19.60 19.05 7.30
C ASP A 146 18.79 19.48 6.05
N PRO A 147 17.57 18.94 5.85
CA PRO A 147 16.67 19.40 4.79
C PRO A 147 16.33 20.88 4.97
N THR A 148 16.50 21.63 3.89
CA THR A 148 16.23 23.07 3.82
C THR A 148 14.78 23.40 3.42
N SER A 149 14.07 22.45 2.81
CA SER A 149 12.66 22.60 2.44
C SER A 149 11.98 21.24 2.27
N CYS A 150 10.65 21.24 2.40
CA CYS A 150 9.77 20.15 2.00
C CYS A 150 8.67 20.69 1.08
N GLU A 151 8.43 20.04 -0.06
CA GLU A 151 7.25 20.27 -0.89
C GLU A 151 6.21 19.18 -0.56
N TRP A 152 5.13 19.58 0.11
CA TRP A 152 4.06 18.69 0.54
C TRP A 152 2.99 18.50 -0.53
N THR A 153 2.40 17.30 -0.60
CA THR A 153 1.15 17.02 -1.32
C THR A 153 0.22 16.17 -0.46
N PHE A 154 -1.07 16.51 -0.46
CA PHE A 154 -2.12 15.92 0.36
C PHE A 154 -3.29 15.46 -0.53
N GLU A 155 -3.36 14.17 -0.84
CA GLU A 155 -4.43 13.62 -1.67
C GLU A 155 -5.81 13.83 -1.03
N GLY A 156 -6.70 14.57 -1.72
CA GLY A 156 -8.03 14.92 -1.19
C GLY A 156 -8.03 15.93 -0.03
N GLY A 157 -6.86 16.43 0.38
CA GLY A 157 -6.72 17.43 1.43
C GLY A 157 -6.87 18.86 0.91
N THR A 158 -7.26 19.77 1.78
CA THR A 158 -7.30 21.23 1.52
C THR A 158 -6.42 21.96 2.54
N PRO A 159 -5.37 22.67 2.12
CA PRO A 159 -4.85 22.77 0.75
C PRO A 159 -4.25 21.45 0.26
N ALA A 160 -4.27 21.21 -1.05
CA ALA A 160 -3.75 19.99 -1.65
C ALA A 160 -2.21 19.93 -1.73
N THR A 161 -1.53 21.07 -1.58
CA THR A 161 -0.07 21.21 -1.55
C THR A 161 0.36 22.31 -0.57
N SER A 162 1.58 22.24 -0.05
CA SER A 162 2.17 23.32 0.75
C SER A 162 3.71 23.27 0.72
N THR A 163 4.36 24.41 1.00
CA THR A 163 5.81 24.50 1.24
C THR A 163 6.13 24.96 2.67
N GLU A 164 5.11 25.03 3.54
CA GLU A 164 5.29 25.37 4.95
C GLU A 164 6.01 24.22 5.70
N ALA A 165 6.75 24.56 6.75
CA ALA A 165 7.41 23.56 7.58
C ALA A 165 6.41 22.70 8.37
N ASN A 166 5.27 23.27 8.75
CA ASN A 166 4.20 22.59 9.49
C ASN A 166 2.81 22.94 8.94
N PRO A 167 2.42 22.46 7.74
CA PRO A 167 1.17 22.84 7.11
C PRO A 167 -0.05 22.30 7.85
N GLN A 168 -1.12 23.09 7.86
CA GLN A 168 -2.43 22.67 8.35
C GLN A 168 -3.34 22.28 7.19
N VAL A 169 -3.95 21.09 7.27
CA VAL A 169 -4.72 20.49 6.18
C VAL A 169 -6.02 19.88 6.71
N VAL A 170 -7.11 20.04 5.95
CA VAL A 170 -8.43 19.50 6.27
C VAL A 170 -8.92 18.59 5.14
N TRP A 171 -9.50 17.44 5.49
CA TRP A 171 -10.24 16.58 4.57
C TRP A 171 -11.74 16.68 4.86
N SER A 172 -12.55 16.94 3.82
CA SER A 172 -14.01 17.06 3.92
C SER A 172 -14.77 15.83 3.42
N SER A 173 -14.10 14.93 2.71
CA SER A 173 -14.66 13.68 2.16
C SER A 173 -13.90 12.46 2.72
N PRO A 174 -14.60 11.37 3.09
CA PRO A 174 -13.95 10.16 3.57
C PRO A 174 -13.16 9.47 2.46
N ASN A 175 -12.08 8.78 2.83
CA ASN A 175 -11.31 7.91 1.97
C ASN A 175 -10.85 6.69 2.78
N LYS A 176 -11.57 5.57 2.60
CA LYS A 176 -11.30 4.29 3.27
C LYS A 176 -10.11 3.53 2.68
N LYS A 177 -9.75 3.82 1.42
CA LYS A 177 -8.58 3.27 0.72
C LYS A 177 -7.29 4.03 1.10
N GLY A 178 -7.43 5.15 1.80
CA GLY A 178 -6.36 5.96 2.37
C GLY A 178 -5.96 7.12 1.47
N ALA A 179 -5.76 8.30 2.06
CA ALA A 179 -5.20 9.47 1.40
C ALA A 179 -3.67 9.42 1.47
N ARG A 180 -3.01 9.46 0.31
CA ARG A 180 -1.55 9.53 0.23
C ARG A 180 -1.06 10.94 0.53
N VAL A 181 -0.14 11.04 1.48
CA VAL A 181 0.56 12.27 1.84
C VAL A 181 2.03 12.10 1.48
N THR A 182 2.59 13.07 0.75
CA THR A 182 4.01 13.05 0.37
C THR A 182 4.72 14.32 0.78
N CYS A 183 6.01 14.19 1.07
CA CYS A 183 6.93 15.30 1.29
C CYS A 183 8.18 15.09 0.44
N ARG A 184 8.43 15.98 -0.52
CA ARG A 184 9.71 16.02 -1.24
C ARG A 184 10.70 16.89 -0.47
N LEU A 185 11.63 16.25 0.23
CA LEU A 185 12.72 16.93 0.92
C LEU A 185 13.74 17.45 -0.08
N LYS A 186 14.37 18.58 0.26
CA LYS A 186 15.54 19.12 -0.44
C LYS A 186 16.55 19.71 0.53
N ARG A 187 17.83 19.35 0.38
CA ARG A 187 18.97 20.09 0.96
C ARG A 187 19.52 21.05 -0.11
N ALA A 188 19.91 22.26 0.31
CA ALA A 188 20.34 23.31 -0.61
C ALA A 188 21.80 23.16 -1.03
N ASP A 189 22.66 22.78 -0.09
CA ASP A 189 24.13 22.74 -0.22
C ASP A 189 24.62 21.87 -1.39
N ASP A 190 23.91 20.78 -1.65
CA ASP A 190 24.19 19.75 -2.66
C ASP A 190 23.07 19.58 -3.70
N GLY A 191 21.95 20.30 -3.54
CA GLY A 191 20.73 20.12 -4.32
C GLY A 191 20.05 18.75 -4.17
N LYS A 192 20.42 17.94 -3.18
CA LYS A 192 19.91 16.58 -3.00
C LYS A 192 18.42 16.61 -2.66
N THR A 193 17.65 15.74 -3.30
CA THR A 193 16.24 15.49 -2.94
C THR A 193 15.98 14.04 -2.55
N THR A 194 14.98 13.84 -1.69
CA THR A 194 14.37 12.52 -1.43
C THR A 194 12.87 12.68 -1.29
N ASP A 195 12.09 11.65 -1.64
CA ASP A 195 10.64 11.67 -1.56
C ASP A 195 10.17 10.76 -0.41
N LEU A 196 9.41 11.35 0.52
CA LEU A 196 8.72 10.64 1.60
C LEU A 196 7.26 10.44 1.21
N ALA A 197 6.67 9.30 1.57
CA ALA A 197 5.26 9.00 1.34
C ALA A 197 4.68 8.16 2.47
N GLU A 198 3.52 8.55 2.97
CA GLU A 198 2.71 7.80 3.93
C GLU A 198 1.25 7.83 3.47
N THR A 199 0.43 6.90 3.97
CA THR A 199 -1.00 6.81 3.61
C THR A 199 -1.84 6.73 4.88
N TYR A 200 -2.87 7.58 4.99
CA TYR A 200 -3.73 7.67 6.17
C TYR A 200 -5.19 7.46 5.80
N ILE A 201 -5.90 6.63 6.55
CA ILE A 201 -7.36 6.48 6.42
C ILE A 201 -8.04 7.80 6.80
N VAL A 202 -9.02 8.24 6.01
CA VAL A 202 -9.77 9.48 6.26
C VAL A 202 -11.21 9.14 6.61
N GLY A 203 -11.62 9.46 7.84
CA GLY A 203 -12.93 9.09 8.40
C GLY A 203 -12.83 7.95 9.43
N ASN A 204 -13.89 7.15 9.51
CA ASN A 204 -13.99 6.02 10.44
C ASN A 204 -13.02 4.89 10.06
N TYR A 205 -12.44 4.21 11.06
CA TYR A 205 -11.46 3.13 10.84
C TYR A 205 -12.17 1.85 10.32
N PRO A 206 -11.90 1.38 9.09
CA PRO A 206 -12.52 0.16 8.54
C PRO A 206 -12.01 -1.08 9.28
N LEU A 207 -12.94 -1.97 9.63
CA LEU A 207 -12.67 -3.21 10.34
C LEU A 207 -12.82 -4.45 9.45
N LEU A 208 -13.42 -4.31 8.26
CA LEU A 208 -13.50 -5.36 7.25
C LEU A 208 -12.48 -5.08 6.16
N TYR A 209 -11.39 -5.85 6.09
CA TYR A 209 -10.35 -5.64 5.07
C TYR A 209 -10.00 -6.93 4.31
N PRO A 210 -9.63 -6.83 3.02
CA PRO A 210 -9.10 -7.97 2.27
C PRO A 210 -7.73 -8.39 2.81
N ILE A 211 -7.48 -9.69 2.84
CA ILE A 211 -6.21 -10.31 3.23
C ILE A 211 -5.37 -10.49 1.96
N ALA A 212 -4.82 -9.38 1.46
CA ALA A 212 -4.21 -9.31 0.13
C ALA A 212 -2.99 -10.23 -0.06
N ASP A 213 -2.21 -10.51 1.00
CA ASP A 213 -1.10 -11.46 0.98
C ASP A 213 -1.55 -12.94 0.87
N LYS A 214 -2.87 -13.17 0.93
CA LYS A 214 -3.54 -14.46 0.74
C LYS A 214 -4.53 -14.45 -0.44
N ASP A 215 -4.55 -13.38 -1.24
CA ASP A 215 -5.54 -13.15 -2.31
C ASP A 215 -7.02 -13.23 -1.85
N TYR A 216 -7.29 -13.08 -0.55
CA TYR A 216 -8.61 -13.38 0.02
C TYR A 216 -9.41 -12.13 0.38
N ASP A 217 -10.59 -11.97 -0.24
CA ASP A 217 -11.47 -10.83 -0.04
C ASP A 217 -12.89 -11.24 0.41
N PRO A 218 -13.24 -11.08 1.69
CA PRO A 218 -14.55 -11.46 2.21
C PRO A 218 -15.70 -10.49 1.86
N TRP A 219 -15.43 -9.21 1.55
CA TRP A 219 -16.48 -8.16 1.56
C TRP A 219 -16.38 -7.05 0.49
N GLN A 220 -15.26 -6.92 -0.24
CA GLN A 220 -15.07 -5.92 -1.31
C GLN A 220 -15.10 -6.53 -2.73
N PHE A 221 -15.06 -7.86 -2.84
CA PHE A 221 -15.17 -8.64 -4.09
C PHE A 221 -14.12 -8.34 -5.20
N GLU A 222 -13.01 -7.65 -4.89
CA GLU A 222 -12.01 -7.21 -5.86
C GLU A 222 -10.86 -8.21 -6.09
N LEU A 223 -10.55 -9.08 -5.12
CA LEU A 223 -9.51 -10.12 -5.26
C LEU A 223 -10.02 -11.36 -5.99
N ALA A 224 -9.13 -12.25 -6.45
CA ALA A 224 -9.56 -13.43 -7.20
C ALA A 224 -10.28 -14.43 -6.29
N SER A 225 -9.73 -14.67 -5.09
CA SER A 225 -10.36 -15.49 -4.06
C SER A 225 -11.26 -14.64 -3.17
N ARG A 226 -12.53 -15.04 -3.04
CA ARG A 226 -13.55 -14.32 -2.25
C ARG A 226 -14.12 -15.20 -1.15
N GLY A 227 -14.65 -14.57 -0.11
CA GLY A 227 -15.39 -15.29 0.93
C GLY A 227 -16.56 -16.09 0.39
N LYS A 228 -16.84 -17.24 1.00
CA LYS A 228 -18.03 -18.05 0.74
C LYS A 228 -19.18 -17.54 1.58
N TRP A 229 -20.29 -17.32 0.91
CA TRP A 229 -21.53 -16.87 1.52
C TRP A 229 -22.49 -18.05 1.67
N THR A 230 -23.55 -17.84 2.43
CA THR A 230 -24.76 -18.67 2.43
C THR A 230 -25.87 -17.79 1.91
N PHE A 231 -26.63 -18.24 0.92
CA PHE A 231 -27.89 -17.63 0.49
C PHE A 231 -29.03 -18.58 0.84
N TRP A 232 -29.37 -18.60 2.12
CA TRP A 232 -30.24 -19.59 2.72
C TRP A 232 -31.70 -19.36 2.35
N ASN A 233 -32.32 -20.35 1.71
CA ASN A 233 -33.72 -20.41 1.38
C ASN A 233 -34.51 -21.00 2.56
N THR A 234 -35.32 -20.18 3.25
CA THR A 234 -36.03 -20.65 4.45
C THR A 234 -37.16 -21.64 4.14
N THR A 235 -37.62 -21.71 2.90
CA THR A 235 -38.73 -22.59 2.48
C THR A 235 -38.25 -24.02 2.24
N THR A 236 -37.07 -24.19 1.65
CA THR A 236 -36.46 -25.51 1.41
C THR A 236 -35.52 -25.93 2.53
N GLY A 237 -34.97 -24.99 3.29
CA GLY A 237 -33.90 -25.26 4.25
C GLY A 237 -32.58 -25.62 3.55
N THR A 238 -32.26 -24.93 2.44
CA THR A 238 -31.05 -25.17 1.64
C THR A 238 -30.31 -23.87 1.35
N ASP A 239 -29.00 -23.97 1.10
CA ASP A 239 -28.20 -22.89 0.56
C ASP A 239 -28.32 -22.84 -0.97
N ASP A 240 -28.88 -21.76 -1.50
CA ASP A 240 -29.12 -21.56 -2.93
C ASP A 240 -27.99 -20.75 -3.62
N ILE A 241 -26.84 -20.57 -2.96
CA ILE A 241 -25.75 -19.68 -3.42
C ILE A 241 -25.34 -19.90 -4.88
N THR A 242 -25.21 -21.15 -5.33
CA THR A 242 -24.73 -21.47 -6.69
C THR A 242 -25.76 -21.23 -7.78
N THR A 243 -27.05 -21.23 -7.45
CA THR A 243 -28.15 -21.03 -8.39
C THR A 243 -28.52 -19.55 -8.51
N ASN A 244 -28.57 -18.87 -7.36
CA ASN A 244 -29.19 -17.55 -7.24
C ASN A 244 -28.19 -16.41 -7.00
N THR A 245 -26.88 -16.67 -6.86
CA THR A 245 -25.88 -15.60 -6.70
C THR A 245 -24.80 -15.61 -7.77
N ALA A 246 -24.22 -14.44 -8.03
CA ALA A 246 -23.09 -14.28 -8.95
C ALA A 246 -22.24 -13.07 -8.57
N ILE A 247 -20.93 -13.13 -8.83
CA ILE A 247 -20.10 -11.92 -8.88
C ILE A 247 -20.24 -11.32 -10.28
N VAL A 248 -20.64 -10.05 -10.35
CA VAL A 248 -20.86 -9.31 -11.60
C VAL A 248 -19.88 -8.14 -11.72
N THR A 249 -19.70 -7.61 -12.93
CA THR A 249 -18.96 -6.35 -13.15
C THR A 249 -19.86 -5.13 -12.96
N GLY A 250 -19.25 -3.96 -12.72
CA GLY A 250 -19.97 -2.70 -12.54
C GLY A 250 -20.44 -2.47 -11.11
N GLY A 251 -19.51 -2.64 -10.16
CA GLY A 251 -19.70 -2.32 -8.75
C GLY A 251 -19.90 -0.83 -8.47
N ALA A 252 -19.95 -0.48 -7.20
CA ALA A 252 -20.13 0.87 -6.70
C ALA A 252 -18.78 1.57 -6.43
N ASP A 253 -18.77 2.88 -6.22
CA ASP A 253 -17.56 3.63 -5.79
C ASP A 253 -16.26 3.28 -6.54
N GLN A 254 -16.38 3.09 -7.87
CA GLN A 254 -15.29 2.74 -8.79
C GLN A 254 -14.63 1.36 -8.57
N THR A 255 -15.25 0.46 -7.80
CA THR A 255 -14.91 -0.97 -7.83
C THR A 255 -15.22 -1.58 -9.20
N LYS A 256 -14.57 -2.70 -9.50
CA LYS A 256 -14.80 -3.46 -10.73
C LYS A 256 -16.00 -4.38 -10.58
N GLN A 257 -16.23 -4.92 -9.38
CA GLN A 257 -17.11 -6.04 -9.14
C GLN A 257 -18.08 -5.81 -7.98
N ALA A 258 -19.18 -6.57 -7.98
CA ALA A 258 -20.16 -6.59 -6.89
C ALA A 258 -20.79 -7.98 -6.78
N LEU A 259 -21.36 -8.29 -5.62
CA LEU A 259 -22.26 -9.44 -5.46
C LEU A 259 -23.63 -9.11 -6.04
N LYS A 260 -24.19 -10.04 -6.80
CA LYS A 260 -25.60 -10.09 -7.23
C LYS A 260 -26.26 -11.29 -6.57
N VAL A 261 -27.46 -11.10 -6.01
CA VAL A 261 -28.36 -12.18 -5.58
C VAL A 261 -29.71 -12.06 -6.30
N THR A 262 -30.36 -13.19 -6.56
CA THR A 262 -31.64 -13.31 -7.26
C THR A 262 -32.68 -13.83 -6.27
N ILE A 263 -33.72 -13.04 -6.03
CA ILE A 263 -34.70 -13.25 -4.96
C ILE A 263 -36.04 -13.60 -5.61
N GLN A 264 -36.50 -14.83 -5.35
CA GLN A 264 -37.77 -15.33 -5.88
C GLN A 264 -38.98 -14.81 -5.09
N PRO A 265 -40.15 -14.61 -5.72
CA PRO A 265 -41.38 -14.20 -5.04
C PRO A 265 -41.78 -15.09 -3.87
N GLY A 266 -42.14 -14.47 -2.74
CA GLY A 266 -42.74 -15.16 -1.58
C GLY A 266 -41.80 -16.07 -0.78
N ILE A 267 -40.53 -16.22 -1.19
CA ILE A 267 -39.50 -16.93 -0.42
C ILE A 267 -38.75 -15.91 0.44
N ILE A 268 -38.50 -16.25 1.71
CA ILE A 268 -37.57 -15.50 2.55
C ILE A 268 -36.17 -16.08 2.33
N TYR A 269 -35.23 -15.19 2.02
CA TYR A 269 -33.82 -15.52 1.90
C TYR A 269 -33.01 -14.85 3.00
N GLN A 270 -31.94 -15.50 3.46
CA GLN A 270 -30.94 -14.90 4.34
C GLN A 270 -29.56 -14.96 3.68
N LEU A 271 -28.86 -13.84 3.62
CA LEU A 271 -27.50 -13.71 3.09
C LEU A 271 -26.54 -13.36 4.23
N PHE A 272 -25.59 -14.24 4.50
CA PHE A 272 -24.52 -14.04 5.47
C PHE A 272 -23.26 -14.75 4.97
N THR A 273 -22.08 -14.33 5.43
CA THR A 273 -20.87 -15.09 5.12
C THR A 273 -20.82 -16.38 5.96
N ARG A 274 -20.35 -17.46 5.35
CA ARG A 274 -20.12 -18.73 6.04
C ARG A 274 -18.71 -18.79 6.62
N ASP A 275 -17.79 -18.07 5.99
CA ASP A 275 -16.39 -17.97 6.38
C ASP A 275 -16.22 -16.92 7.51
N ASN A 276 -17.11 -16.94 8.51
CA ASN A 276 -17.26 -15.90 9.54
C ASN A 276 -15.97 -15.60 10.31
N TRP A 277 -15.09 -16.59 10.45
CA TRP A 277 -13.88 -16.51 11.26
C TRP A 277 -12.71 -15.76 10.61
N VAL A 278 -12.77 -15.52 9.30
CA VAL A 278 -11.84 -14.62 8.60
C VAL A 278 -12.44 -13.21 8.42
N ASN A 279 -13.62 -12.96 9.00
CA ASN A 279 -14.07 -11.59 9.24
C ASN A 279 -13.25 -11.00 10.39
N ASN A 280 -12.37 -10.09 10.02
CA ASN A 280 -11.48 -9.34 10.89
C ASN A 280 -12.18 -8.27 11.75
N ALA A 281 -13.49 -8.06 11.61
CA ALA A 281 -14.21 -7.09 12.42
C ALA A 281 -14.37 -7.56 13.88
N GLN A 282 -13.55 -6.95 14.73
CA GLN A 282 -13.53 -7.13 16.17
C GLN A 282 -14.01 -5.84 16.81
N LEU A 283 -15.13 -5.93 17.53
CA LEU A 283 -15.80 -4.80 18.14
C LEU A 283 -15.54 -4.84 19.65
N THR A 284 -15.64 -3.69 20.32
CA THR A 284 -15.52 -3.58 21.77
C THR A 284 -16.84 -3.06 22.32
N ALA A 285 -17.38 -3.74 23.33
CA ALA A 285 -18.64 -3.36 23.96
C ALA A 285 -18.58 -1.90 24.49
N GLY A 286 -19.65 -1.15 24.24
CA GLY A 286 -19.76 0.27 24.57
C GLY A 286 -19.12 1.24 23.57
N LYS A 287 -18.46 0.76 22.50
CA LYS A 287 -17.96 1.61 21.40
C LYS A 287 -19.00 1.78 20.29
N LYS A 288 -18.90 2.91 19.58
CA LYS A 288 -19.75 3.25 18.43
C LYS A 288 -19.11 2.80 17.11
N TYR A 289 -19.95 2.32 16.21
CA TYR A 289 -19.57 1.79 14.91
C TYR A 289 -20.55 2.26 13.84
N GLU A 290 -20.07 2.34 12.61
CA GLU A 290 -20.88 2.56 11.40
C GLU A 290 -20.83 1.27 10.57
N ILE A 291 -21.98 0.60 10.34
CA ILE A 291 -22.09 -0.35 9.22
C ILE A 291 -22.39 0.46 7.96
N SER A 292 -21.68 0.18 6.87
CA SER A 292 -21.91 0.81 5.57
C SER A 292 -21.71 -0.17 4.43
N PHE A 293 -22.46 0.02 3.36
CA PHE A 293 -22.38 -0.78 2.13
C PHE A 293 -23.08 -0.03 0.99
N TRP A 294 -22.87 -0.48 -0.23
CA TRP A 294 -23.64 -0.02 -1.38
C TRP A 294 -24.66 -1.07 -1.79
N GLN A 295 -25.87 -0.62 -2.17
CA GLN A 295 -26.88 -1.49 -2.75
C GLN A 295 -27.56 -0.88 -3.99
N LYS A 296 -28.11 -1.76 -4.83
CA LYS A 296 -29.13 -1.43 -5.84
C LYS A 296 -30.01 -2.66 -6.13
N THR A 297 -31.13 -2.47 -6.81
CA THR A 297 -32.03 -3.54 -7.24
C THR A 297 -32.79 -3.17 -8.50
N ASP A 298 -33.25 -4.16 -9.26
CA ASP A 298 -34.27 -3.97 -10.31
C ASP A 298 -35.72 -4.20 -9.81
N ALA A 299 -35.90 -4.50 -8.52
CA ALA A 299 -37.22 -4.67 -7.92
C ALA A 299 -38.06 -3.38 -8.04
N PRO A 300 -39.34 -3.47 -8.45
CA PRO A 300 -40.26 -2.34 -8.40
C PRO A 300 -40.35 -1.73 -6.99
N GLN A 301 -40.48 -0.41 -6.91
CA GLN A 301 -40.49 0.32 -5.63
C GLN A 301 -41.53 -0.26 -4.66
N GLY A 302 -41.09 -0.57 -3.43
CA GLY A 302 -41.94 -1.14 -2.38
C GLY A 302 -42.23 -2.64 -2.49
N THR A 303 -41.71 -3.34 -3.51
CA THR A 303 -41.91 -4.79 -3.66
C THR A 303 -40.79 -5.66 -3.07
N LEU A 304 -39.65 -5.07 -2.72
CA LEU A 304 -38.56 -5.77 -2.04
C LEU A 304 -38.42 -5.26 -0.60
N ILE A 305 -38.56 -6.19 0.35
CA ILE A 305 -38.21 -5.99 1.75
C ILE A 305 -36.75 -6.38 1.95
N VAL A 306 -35.99 -5.52 2.63
CA VAL A 306 -34.61 -5.74 3.03
C VAL A 306 -34.49 -5.50 4.53
N LEU A 307 -33.99 -6.51 5.22
CA LEU A 307 -33.54 -6.47 6.60
C LEU A 307 -32.02 -6.54 6.63
N LEU A 308 -31.40 -5.78 7.52
CA LEU A 308 -29.98 -5.84 7.85
C LEU A 308 -29.85 -6.02 9.35
N GLY A 309 -29.16 -7.06 9.80
CA GLY A 309 -28.67 -7.16 11.17
C GLY A 309 -27.15 -7.21 11.20
N VAL A 310 -26.55 -6.77 12.31
CA VAL A 310 -25.14 -6.99 12.61
C VAL A 310 -25.05 -7.92 13.80
N TYR A 311 -24.28 -9.01 13.63
CA TYR A 311 -24.19 -10.13 14.56
C TYR A 311 -22.73 -10.41 14.90
N ASN A 312 -22.46 -10.97 16.06
CA ASN A 312 -21.21 -11.69 16.33
C ASN A 312 -21.52 -13.14 16.70
N TYR A 313 -21.21 -14.07 15.79
CA TYR A 313 -21.29 -15.49 16.05
C TYR A 313 -20.14 -16.23 15.37
N LEU A 314 -19.32 -16.91 16.18
CA LEU A 314 -18.28 -17.81 15.69
C LEU A 314 -18.71 -19.26 15.97
N PRO A 315 -19.42 -19.92 15.04
CA PRO A 315 -19.76 -21.32 15.21
C PRO A 315 -18.51 -22.21 15.18
N SER A 316 -18.52 -23.28 15.97
CA SER A 316 -17.50 -24.34 15.97
C SER A 316 -17.29 -25.00 14.59
N TRP A 317 -18.33 -25.02 13.75
CA TRP A 317 -18.28 -25.52 12.37
C TRP A 317 -17.79 -24.49 11.34
N SER A 318 -17.47 -23.25 11.74
CA SER A 318 -17.03 -22.23 10.79
C SER A 318 -15.76 -22.66 10.06
N TRP A 319 -15.90 -22.81 8.74
CA TRP A 319 -14.93 -23.44 7.86
C TRP A 319 -14.77 -22.59 6.62
N ASN A 320 -13.54 -22.32 6.24
CA ASN A 320 -13.23 -21.62 5.00
C ASN A 320 -12.76 -22.65 3.95
N ASP A 321 -13.58 -22.89 2.91
CA ASP A 321 -13.26 -23.82 1.81
C ASP A 321 -12.11 -23.35 0.93
N VAL A 322 -11.92 -22.03 0.81
CA VAL A 322 -10.85 -21.43 -0.01
C VAL A 322 -9.49 -21.70 0.63
N LEU A 323 -9.43 -21.62 1.96
CA LEU A 323 -8.25 -21.96 2.76
C LEU A 323 -8.16 -23.46 3.08
N GLY A 324 -9.28 -24.18 3.04
CA GLY A 324 -9.40 -25.59 3.40
C GLY A 324 -9.27 -25.86 4.90
N THR A 325 -9.80 -24.97 5.75
CA THR A 325 -9.48 -24.95 7.20
C THR A 325 -10.64 -24.56 8.14
N LEU A 326 -10.66 -25.17 9.33
CA LEU A 326 -11.55 -24.80 10.45
C LEU A 326 -11.01 -23.57 11.18
N ALA A 327 -11.93 -22.76 11.71
CA ALA A 327 -11.59 -21.62 12.56
C ALA A 327 -10.75 -22.03 13.78
N SER A 328 -11.16 -23.09 14.50
CA SER A 328 -10.47 -23.61 15.69
C SER A 328 -8.99 -23.93 15.46
N ASP A 329 -8.69 -24.37 14.25
CA ASP A 329 -7.40 -24.97 13.91
C ASP A 329 -6.43 -23.92 13.32
N HIS A 330 -6.96 -22.86 12.71
CA HIS A 330 -6.18 -21.86 11.98
C HIS A 330 -6.31 -20.42 12.48
N TRP A 331 -7.15 -20.13 13.48
CA TRP A 331 -7.33 -18.80 14.08
C TRP A 331 -6.02 -18.06 14.35
N SER A 332 -5.08 -18.69 15.07
CA SER A 332 -3.80 -18.10 15.47
C SER A 332 -2.85 -17.81 14.30
N THR A 333 -3.11 -18.36 13.11
CA THR A 333 -2.34 -18.03 11.89
C THR A 333 -2.69 -16.62 11.39
N TYR A 334 -3.92 -16.17 11.60
CA TYR A 334 -4.44 -14.87 11.15
C TYR A 334 -4.48 -13.85 12.29
N PHE A 335 -4.78 -14.30 13.50
CA PHE A 335 -4.92 -13.46 14.70
C PHE A 335 -4.02 -13.97 15.84
N PRO A 336 -2.69 -13.97 15.68
CA PRO A 336 -1.75 -14.59 16.64
C PRO A 336 -1.80 -13.99 18.05
N ASN A 337 -2.27 -12.74 18.18
CA ASN A 337 -2.35 -12.01 19.45
C ASN A 337 -3.75 -12.06 20.09
N ILE A 338 -4.67 -12.85 19.56
CA ILE A 338 -6.08 -12.88 19.97
C ILE A 338 -6.46 -14.33 20.25
N PRO A 339 -6.97 -14.66 21.44
CA PRO A 339 -7.38 -16.03 21.73
C PRO A 339 -8.55 -16.46 20.84
N PHE A 340 -8.51 -17.69 20.34
CA PHE A 340 -9.70 -18.29 19.74
C PHE A 340 -10.78 -18.45 20.82
N GLN A 341 -11.97 -17.90 20.57
CA GLN A 341 -13.12 -18.02 21.45
C GLN A 341 -14.38 -18.12 20.61
N GLU A 342 -15.10 -19.23 20.77
CA GLU A 342 -16.49 -19.32 20.36
C GLU A 342 -17.34 -18.40 21.25
N GLN A 343 -18.10 -17.52 20.61
CA GLN A 343 -19.09 -16.66 21.26
C GLN A 343 -20.47 -17.12 20.77
N PRO A 344 -21.49 -17.22 21.63
CA PRO A 344 -22.88 -17.41 21.20
C PRO A 344 -23.36 -16.15 20.48
N GLU A 345 -24.28 -16.32 19.54
CA GLU A 345 -24.82 -15.23 18.73
C GLU A 345 -25.36 -14.10 19.60
N GLU A 346 -24.83 -12.89 19.41
CA GLU A 346 -25.45 -11.65 19.90
C GLU A 346 -25.83 -10.77 18.70
N LEU A 347 -27.06 -10.27 18.72
CA LEU A 347 -27.58 -9.30 17.76
C LEU A 347 -27.21 -7.90 18.24
N LEU A 348 -26.30 -7.23 17.55
CA LEU A 348 -25.79 -5.91 17.94
C LEU A 348 -26.70 -4.77 17.49
N SER A 349 -27.30 -4.90 16.31
CA SER A 349 -28.32 -3.97 15.80
C SER A 349 -29.07 -4.56 14.61
N ILE A 350 -30.25 -4.01 14.30
CA ILE A 350 -31.10 -4.46 13.19
C ILE A 350 -31.93 -3.30 12.62
N TRP A 351 -32.02 -3.24 11.29
CA TRP A 351 -32.75 -2.24 10.52
C TRP A 351 -33.59 -2.91 9.42
N SER A 352 -34.72 -2.29 9.07
CA SER A 352 -35.63 -2.74 8.03
C SER A 352 -35.98 -1.57 7.11
N ASN A 353 -36.24 -1.82 5.82
CA ASN A 353 -36.82 -0.79 4.96
C ASN A 353 -38.35 -0.62 5.14
N VAL A 354 -39.01 -1.53 5.87
CA VAL A 354 -40.45 -1.49 6.20
C VAL A 354 -40.69 -1.67 7.69
N GLU A 355 -41.82 -1.20 8.21
CA GLU A 355 -42.22 -1.54 9.59
C GLU A 355 -42.53 -3.04 9.67
N TYR A 356 -42.03 -3.69 10.71
CA TYR A 356 -42.26 -5.10 11.00
C TYR A 356 -42.49 -5.25 12.52
N PRO A 357 -43.32 -6.22 12.97
CA PRO A 357 -44.31 -7.00 12.21
C PRO A 357 -45.66 -6.28 12.10
N LEU A 358 -46.65 -6.91 11.47
CA LEU A 358 -48.07 -6.68 11.76
C LEU A 358 -48.43 -7.25 13.17
N THR A 359 -47.72 -6.80 14.21
CA THR A 359 -47.80 -7.18 15.65
C THR A 359 -47.52 -8.67 15.97
N GLU A 360 -47.09 -9.07 17.18
CA GLU A 360 -46.69 -8.33 18.39
C GLU A 360 -45.18 -8.51 18.64
N GLU A 361 -44.43 -7.40 18.77
CA GLU A 361 -43.00 -7.24 19.18
C GLU A 361 -41.95 -8.17 18.51
N ILE A 362 -41.31 -7.76 17.41
CA ILE A 362 -40.15 -6.85 17.46
C ILE A 362 -40.40 -5.58 16.63
N THR A 363 -40.47 -4.41 17.27
CA THR A 363 -40.70 -3.13 16.56
C THR A 363 -39.43 -2.65 15.87
N LEU A 364 -39.22 -3.08 14.62
CA LEU A 364 -38.08 -2.63 13.82
C LEU A 364 -38.33 -1.25 13.20
N PRO A 365 -37.35 -0.32 13.25
CA PRO A 365 -37.51 0.99 12.63
C PRO A 365 -37.54 0.83 11.10
N ALA A 366 -38.62 1.30 10.47
CA ALA A 366 -38.64 1.53 9.04
C ALA A 366 -37.63 2.63 8.70
N THR A 367 -36.60 2.27 7.94
CA THR A 367 -35.44 3.12 7.71
C THR A 367 -35.36 3.48 6.22
N PRO A 368 -35.75 4.71 5.83
CA PRO A 368 -35.75 5.14 4.42
C PRO A 368 -34.39 5.04 3.71
N GLU A 369 -33.30 5.00 4.48
CA GLU A 369 -31.96 4.79 3.95
C GLU A 369 -31.76 3.36 3.41
N LEU A 370 -32.37 2.35 4.04
CA LEU A 370 -32.32 0.96 3.57
C LEU A 370 -33.22 0.71 2.35
N MET A 371 -34.08 1.67 1.97
CA MET A 371 -34.93 1.55 0.76
C MET A 371 -34.10 1.27 -0.49
N PRO A 372 -34.35 0.14 -1.18
CA PRO A 372 -33.68 -0.20 -2.44
C PRO A 372 -33.97 0.81 -3.56
N SER A 373 -33.05 0.88 -4.53
CA SER A 373 -33.02 1.85 -5.62
C SER A 373 -32.47 1.18 -6.89
N SER A 374 -32.86 1.64 -8.09
CA SER A 374 -32.24 1.20 -9.36
C SER A 374 -30.78 1.62 -9.48
N GLU A 375 -30.46 2.81 -8.98
CA GLU A 375 -29.11 3.34 -8.91
C GLU A 375 -28.39 2.88 -7.65
N TRP A 376 -27.06 2.73 -7.75
CA TRP A 376 -26.18 2.48 -6.61
C TRP A 376 -26.38 3.56 -5.53
N LYS A 377 -26.82 3.13 -4.35
CA LYS A 377 -27.03 3.97 -3.18
C LYS A 377 -26.16 3.44 -2.04
N GLN A 378 -25.37 4.31 -1.43
CA GLN A 378 -24.68 3.98 -0.20
C GLN A 378 -25.65 4.06 0.97
N VAL A 379 -25.58 3.06 1.85
CA VAL A 379 -26.36 2.96 3.09
C VAL A 379 -25.37 2.97 4.24
N ARG A 380 -25.68 3.69 5.32
CA ARG A 380 -24.86 3.79 6.52
C ARG A 380 -25.74 3.81 7.78
N PHE A 381 -25.37 3.04 8.80
CA PHE A 381 -26.03 3.11 10.10
C PHE A 381 -25.03 3.12 11.24
N GLU A 382 -25.21 4.07 12.16
CA GLU A 382 -24.49 4.08 13.42
C GLU A 382 -25.16 3.13 14.42
N PHE A 383 -24.35 2.39 15.16
CA PHE A 383 -24.79 1.56 16.29
C PHE A 383 -23.74 1.57 17.41
N THR A 384 -24.16 1.30 18.64
CA THR A 384 -23.23 1.00 19.74
C THR A 384 -23.16 -0.51 19.89
N ALA A 385 -21.97 -1.10 19.87
CA ALA A 385 -21.82 -2.52 20.10
C ALA A 385 -22.16 -2.81 21.58
N ALA A 386 -23.20 -3.59 21.83
CA ALA A 386 -23.69 -3.89 23.17
C ALA A 386 -23.53 -5.37 23.48
N SER A 387 -22.93 -5.68 24.63
CA SER A 387 -22.85 -7.04 25.16
C SER A 387 -22.90 -7.03 26.68
N ALA A 388 -23.57 -8.03 27.24
CA ALA A 388 -23.57 -8.32 28.67
C ALA A 388 -22.60 -9.46 29.03
N LYS A 389 -21.95 -10.08 28.03
CA LYS A 389 -21.11 -11.28 28.20
C LYS A 389 -19.64 -11.04 27.89
N TYR A 390 -19.33 -10.21 26.90
CA TYR A 390 -17.98 -10.03 26.37
C TYR A 390 -17.58 -8.55 26.29
N THR A 391 -16.33 -8.26 26.64
CA THR A 391 -15.72 -6.94 26.35
C THR A 391 -15.40 -6.81 24.87
N ASP A 392 -14.87 -7.88 24.27
CA ASP A 392 -14.47 -7.92 22.86
C ASP A 392 -15.36 -8.91 22.10
N LEU A 393 -15.95 -8.44 21.01
CA LEU A 393 -16.94 -9.12 20.18
C LEU A 393 -16.25 -9.54 18.89
N LEU A 394 -15.85 -10.80 18.85
CA LEU A 394 -15.03 -11.35 17.77
C LEU A 394 -15.92 -11.74 16.59
N ASN A 395 -15.40 -11.62 15.36
CA ASN A 395 -16.08 -12.07 14.15
C ASN A 395 -17.46 -11.43 13.98
N SER A 396 -17.52 -10.11 14.10
CA SER A 396 -18.76 -9.37 13.82
C SER A 396 -18.98 -9.27 12.32
N TYR A 397 -20.22 -9.49 11.85
CA TYR A 397 -20.57 -9.41 10.44
C TYR A 397 -22.00 -8.90 10.22
N PRO A 398 -22.26 -8.24 9.08
CA PRO A 398 -23.62 -8.00 8.63
C PRO A 398 -24.24 -9.27 8.03
N GLN A 399 -25.52 -9.47 8.32
CA GLN A 399 -26.38 -10.43 7.67
C GLN A 399 -27.60 -9.69 7.11
N PHE A 400 -27.99 -10.04 5.89
CA PHE A 400 -29.16 -9.50 5.22
C PHE A 400 -30.27 -10.55 5.19
N ALA A 401 -31.53 -10.11 5.20
CA ALA A 401 -32.66 -10.97 4.87
C ALA A 401 -33.60 -10.26 3.89
N PHE A 402 -34.21 -11.04 3.00
CA PHE A 402 -34.98 -10.54 1.87
C PHE A 402 -36.34 -11.21 1.78
N LEU A 403 -37.34 -10.45 1.36
CA LEU A 403 -38.62 -10.98 0.89
C LEU A 403 -39.11 -10.15 -0.28
N SER A 404 -39.31 -10.78 -1.44
CA SER A 404 -39.92 -10.15 -2.60
C SER A 404 -41.43 -10.43 -2.64
N THR A 405 -42.24 -9.38 -2.72
CA THR A 405 -43.68 -9.42 -3.01
C THR A 405 -43.98 -9.18 -4.49
N ASN A 406 -42.96 -8.97 -5.32
CA ASN A 406 -43.10 -8.83 -6.76
C ASN A 406 -43.64 -10.13 -7.40
N GLY A 407 -44.32 -10.03 -8.54
CA GLY A 407 -44.82 -11.20 -9.27
C GLY A 407 -43.77 -12.00 -10.05
N ALA A 408 -42.51 -11.57 -10.03
CA ALA A 408 -41.37 -12.18 -10.71
C ALA A 408 -40.09 -12.03 -9.88
N ASP A 409 -39.08 -12.84 -10.20
CA ASP A 409 -37.76 -12.77 -9.58
C ASP A 409 -37.16 -11.35 -9.69
N VAL A 410 -36.49 -10.91 -8.63
CA VAL A 410 -35.81 -9.60 -8.56
C VAL A 410 -34.35 -9.76 -8.20
N ASN A 411 -33.50 -8.91 -8.74
CA ASN A 411 -32.07 -8.92 -8.50
C ASN A 411 -31.70 -7.83 -7.49
N TRP A 412 -30.97 -8.19 -6.45
CA TRP A 412 -30.36 -7.25 -5.50
C TRP A 412 -28.84 -7.34 -5.60
N TYR A 413 -28.18 -6.20 -5.48
CA TYR A 413 -26.73 -6.07 -5.65
C TYR A 413 -26.12 -5.44 -4.40
N LEU A 414 -24.94 -5.93 -4.01
CA LEU A 414 -24.22 -5.54 -2.80
C LEU A 414 -22.74 -5.31 -3.11
N ASP A 415 -22.17 -4.26 -2.54
CA ASP A 415 -20.75 -3.92 -2.70
C ASP A 415 -20.17 -3.12 -1.53
N GLU A 416 -18.83 -3.11 -1.41
CA GLU A 416 -18.02 -2.31 -0.47
C GLU A 416 -18.57 -2.32 0.96
N VAL A 417 -18.79 -3.53 1.49
CA VAL A 417 -19.38 -3.75 2.81
C VAL A 417 -18.32 -3.53 3.89
N GLN A 418 -18.62 -2.68 4.88
CA GLN A 418 -17.71 -2.21 5.90
C GLN A 418 -18.39 -2.00 7.24
N ILE A 419 -17.90 -2.65 8.30
CA ILE A 419 -18.08 -2.17 9.68
C ILE A 419 -16.90 -1.23 9.95
N ASN A 420 -17.16 -0.03 10.46
CA ASN A 420 -16.14 0.97 10.74
C ASN A 420 -16.22 1.40 12.20
N LEU A 421 -15.09 1.53 12.91
CA LEU A 421 -15.05 2.15 14.24
C LEU A 421 -15.19 3.68 14.11
N ILE A 422 -16.15 4.25 14.82
CA ILE A 422 -16.31 5.71 14.94
C ILE A 422 -15.39 6.17 16.06
N GLU A 423 -14.34 6.92 15.70
CA GLU A 423 -13.30 7.34 16.63
C GLU A 423 -13.57 8.74 17.21
N GLU A 424 -14.17 8.76 18.40
CA GLU A 424 -14.47 9.96 19.21
C GLU A 424 -13.24 10.78 19.62
#